data_AF-A0A7S4BA73-F1
#
_entry.id   AF-A0A7S4BA73-F1
#
_cell.length_a   1.000
_cell.length_b   1.000
_cell.length_c   1.000
_cell.angle_alpha   90.00
_cell.angle_beta   90.00
_cell.angle_gamma   90.00
#
_symmetry.space_group_name_H-M   'P 1'
#
loop_
_entity.id
_entity.type
_entity.pdbx_description
1 polymer ?
#
loop_
_entity_poly.entity_id
_entity_poly.type
_entity_poly.pdbx_seq_one_letter_code
_entity_poly.pdbx_strand_id
1 'polypeptide(L)'
;GGSSGGNGGGGAFWSAVLATWSPVLRCVWVECLSVFVVFVVCLACFPGLSTSFRAPDPSLQRWFPLSLVGAFNVGDLCGKALPASVRLFDSKQLPLCVTVHMGFVIAFILLLQPWATPPAYVPLVLVFALGLSTGYVGCMALVLAADKAASSGKDRELAGIGSSMSLMLGLATGSVLALKLTSLLNDG
;
A
#
# COMPACT_ATOMS: atom_id res chain seq x y z
N GLY A 1 -13.06 9.28 -55.90
CA GLY A 1 -11.76 8.91 -55.30
C GLY A 1 -11.75 9.32 -53.85
N GLY A 2 -11.51 8.36 -52.96
CA GLY A 2 -10.85 8.52 -51.65
C GLY A 2 -11.48 9.42 -50.60
N SER A 3 -12.45 8.91 -49.85
CA SER A 3 -12.64 9.29 -48.44
C SER A 3 -11.62 8.51 -47.59
N SER A 4 -10.64 9.19 -47.04
CA SER A 4 -9.77 8.67 -45.97
C SER A 4 -9.25 9.84 -45.16
N GLY A 5 -9.70 9.95 -43.92
CA GLY A 5 -9.32 11.07 -43.06
C GLY A 5 -9.97 10.98 -41.69
N GLY A 6 -9.84 9.85 -41.01
CA GLY A 6 -10.50 9.63 -39.72
C GLY A 6 -9.82 8.55 -38.88
N ASN A 7 -8.52 8.68 -38.62
CA ASN A 7 -7.85 7.84 -37.61
C ASN A 7 -6.64 8.49 -36.92
N GLY A 8 -6.37 9.78 -37.15
CA GLY A 8 -5.17 10.47 -36.64
C GLY A 8 -5.30 11.07 -35.23
N GLY A 9 -6.52 11.28 -34.73
CA GLY A 9 -6.75 12.01 -33.47
C GLY A 9 -6.42 11.20 -32.21
N GLY A 10 -6.80 9.92 -32.19
CA GLY A 10 -6.58 9.06 -31.02
C GLY A 10 -5.10 8.77 -30.78
N GLY A 11 -4.37 8.37 -31.83
CA GLY A 11 -2.93 8.05 -31.71
C GLY A 11 -2.08 9.27 -31.33
N ALA A 12 -2.38 10.45 -31.89
CA ALA A 12 -1.69 11.68 -31.56
C ALA A 12 -1.98 12.14 -30.12
N PHE A 13 -3.23 12.00 -29.66
CA PHE A 13 -3.62 12.26 -28.28
C PHE A 13 -2.86 11.34 -27.30
N TRP A 14 -2.88 10.03 -27.53
CA TRP A 14 -2.16 9.07 -26.66
C TRP A 14 -0.64 9.32 -26.66
N SER A 15 -0.06 9.67 -27.81
CA SER A 15 1.37 10.03 -27.89
C SER A 15 1.70 11.29 -27.08
N ALA A 16 0.86 12.33 -27.14
CA ALA A 16 1.04 13.56 -26.37
C ALA A 16 0.88 13.32 -24.85
N VAL A 17 -0.08 12.47 -24.46
CA VAL A 17 -0.25 12.04 -23.07
C VAL A 17 0.98 11.28 -22.60
N LEU A 18 1.42 10.26 -23.33
CA LEU A 18 2.60 9.46 -22.97
C LEU A 18 3.88 10.30 -22.91
N ALA A 19 4.06 11.26 -23.83
CA ALA A 19 5.20 12.17 -23.84
C ALA A 19 5.23 13.03 -22.57
N THR A 20 4.08 13.52 -22.11
CA THR A 20 3.95 14.34 -20.89
C THR A 20 4.13 13.50 -19.62
N TRP A 21 3.59 12.29 -19.59
CA TRP A 21 3.60 11.42 -18.42
C TRP A 21 4.92 10.66 -18.24
N SER A 22 5.63 10.33 -19.32
CA SER A 22 6.87 9.55 -19.25
C SER A 22 7.99 10.16 -18.39
N PRO A 23 8.31 11.47 -18.43
CA PRO A 23 9.34 12.05 -17.56
C PRO A 23 8.89 12.06 -16.08
N VAL A 24 7.62 12.41 -15.82
CA VAL A 24 7.06 12.45 -14.47
C VAL A 24 7.04 11.05 -13.86
N LEU A 25 6.52 10.06 -14.60
CA LEU A 25 6.52 8.66 -14.19
C LEU A 25 7.92 8.17 -13.87
N ARG A 26 8.93 8.46 -14.70
CA ARG A 26 10.32 8.06 -14.42
C ARG A 26 10.90 8.73 -13.18
N CYS A 27 10.50 9.96 -12.88
CA CYS A 27 10.97 10.70 -11.71
C CYS A 27 10.43 10.11 -10.39
N VAL A 28 9.13 9.77 -10.37
CA VAL A 28 8.43 9.28 -9.17
C VAL A 28 8.18 7.77 -9.17
N TRP A 29 8.79 7.02 -10.10
CA TRP A 29 8.49 5.59 -10.28
C TRP A 29 8.80 4.77 -9.03
N VAL A 30 9.87 5.11 -8.31
CA VAL A 30 10.27 4.43 -7.08
C VAL A 30 9.24 4.69 -5.98
N GLU A 31 8.78 5.93 -5.84
CA GLU A 31 7.75 6.33 -4.88
C GLU A 31 6.41 5.65 -5.19
N CYS A 32 5.97 5.68 -6.44
CA CYS A 32 4.74 5.00 -6.88
C CYS A 32 4.83 3.50 -6.60
N LEU A 33 5.93 2.84 -7.00
CA LEU A 33 6.12 1.42 -6.76
C LEU A 33 6.14 1.09 -5.25
N SER A 34 6.76 1.95 -4.45
CA SER A 34 6.80 1.80 -3.00
C SER A 34 5.41 1.85 -2.39
N VAL A 35 4.60 2.85 -2.78
CA VAL A 35 3.20 2.99 -2.36
C VAL A 35 2.40 1.77 -2.80
N PHE A 36 2.52 1.36 -4.07
CA PHE A 36 1.87 0.18 -4.59
C PHE A 36 2.14 -1.06 -3.73
N VAL A 37 3.42 -1.37 -3.48
CA VAL A 37 3.82 -2.56 -2.70
C VAL A 37 3.29 -2.46 -1.26
N VAL A 38 3.41 -1.31 -0.61
CA VAL A 38 2.93 -1.09 0.76
C VAL A 38 1.41 -1.33 0.85
N PHE A 39 0.63 -0.81 -0.10
CA PHE A 39 -0.83 -1.01 -0.09
C PHE A 39 -1.24 -2.44 -0.45
N VAL A 40 -0.51 -3.12 -1.36
CA VAL A 40 -0.72 -4.54 -1.64
C VAL A 40 -0.46 -5.38 -0.38
N VAL A 41 0.67 -5.16 0.29
CA VAL A 41 1.04 -5.84 1.55
C VAL A 41 0.02 -5.56 2.65
N CYS A 42 -0.40 -4.30 2.79
CA CYS A 42 -1.40 -3.89 3.75
C CYS A 42 -2.70 -4.67 3.56
N LEU A 43 -3.26 -4.71 2.33
CA LEU A 43 -4.50 -5.42 2.05
C LEU A 43 -4.37 -6.95 2.17
N ALA A 44 -3.22 -7.49 1.77
CA ALA A 44 -2.93 -8.91 1.93
C ALA A 44 -2.93 -9.28 3.42
N CYS A 45 -2.30 -8.48 4.29
CA CYS A 45 -2.27 -8.74 5.73
C CYS A 45 -3.60 -8.42 6.41
N PHE A 46 -4.27 -7.34 6.00
CA PHE A 46 -5.49 -6.82 6.62
C PHE A 46 -6.46 -6.26 5.56
N PRO A 47 -7.68 -6.82 5.39
CA PRO A 47 -8.27 -7.88 6.20
C PRO A 47 -7.76 -9.30 5.87
N GLY A 48 -7.05 -9.51 4.74
CA GLY A 48 -6.80 -10.83 4.15
C GLY A 48 -6.29 -11.92 5.10
N LEU A 49 -5.11 -11.76 5.69
CA LEU A 49 -4.56 -12.72 6.66
C LEU A 49 -5.21 -12.57 8.05
N SER A 50 -5.63 -11.35 8.40
CA SER A 50 -6.18 -11.07 9.72
C SER A 50 -7.51 -11.77 10.04
N THR A 51 -8.30 -12.10 9.02
CA THR A 51 -9.55 -12.88 9.16
C THR A 51 -9.30 -14.33 9.60
N SER A 52 -8.07 -14.82 9.39
CA SER A 52 -7.68 -16.20 9.73
C SER A 52 -7.22 -16.34 11.18
N PHE A 53 -7.01 -15.22 11.89
CA PHE A 53 -6.70 -15.29 13.31
C PHE A 53 -7.92 -15.76 14.11
N ARG A 54 -7.76 -16.87 14.84
CA ARG A 54 -8.75 -17.34 15.80
C ARG A 54 -8.43 -16.72 17.16
N ALA A 55 -9.44 -16.11 17.78
CA ALA A 55 -9.29 -15.65 19.16
C ALA A 55 -9.18 -16.87 20.09
N PRO A 56 -8.38 -16.79 21.18
CA PRO A 56 -8.27 -17.87 22.16
C PRO A 56 -9.58 -18.16 22.92
N ASP A 57 -10.49 -17.18 22.98
CA ASP A 57 -11.74 -17.27 23.74
C ASP A 57 -12.98 -17.02 22.83
N PRO A 58 -14.03 -17.86 22.91
CA PRO A 58 -15.25 -17.72 22.12
C PRO A 58 -15.99 -16.38 22.32
N SER A 59 -15.88 -15.77 23.50
CA SER A 59 -16.53 -14.49 23.83
C SER A 59 -15.80 -13.29 23.20
N LEU A 60 -14.46 -13.36 23.13
CA LEU A 60 -13.61 -12.33 22.49
C LEU A 60 -13.59 -12.46 20.97
N GLN A 61 -13.93 -13.63 20.42
CA GLN A 61 -13.86 -13.89 18.98
C GLN A 61 -14.68 -12.90 18.13
N ARG A 62 -15.79 -12.38 18.66
CA ARG A 62 -16.62 -11.38 17.97
C ARG A 62 -16.02 -9.97 17.98
N TRP A 63 -15.29 -9.61 19.03
CA TRP A 63 -14.68 -8.29 19.22
C TRP A 63 -13.25 -8.19 18.71
N PHE A 64 -12.61 -9.35 18.50
CA PHE A 64 -11.22 -9.43 18.05
C PHE A 64 -10.98 -8.79 16.67
N PRO A 65 -11.81 -9.03 15.63
CA PRO A 65 -11.67 -8.33 14.36
C PRO A 65 -11.82 -6.82 14.50
N LEU A 66 -12.79 -6.35 15.30
CA LEU A 66 -13.00 -4.92 15.53
C LEU A 66 -11.79 -4.28 16.24
N SER A 67 -11.18 -5.01 17.16
CA SER A 67 -9.96 -4.58 17.87
C SER A 67 -8.77 -4.49 16.92
N LEU A 68 -8.61 -5.44 15.99
CA LEU A 68 -7.59 -5.39 14.93
C LEU A 68 -7.80 -4.20 13.98
N VAL A 69 -9.06 -3.97 13.54
CA VAL A 69 -9.41 -2.78 12.74
C VAL A 69 -9.02 -1.50 13.49
N GLY A 70 -9.37 -1.41 14.78
CA GLY A 70 -9.06 -0.26 15.62
C GLY A 70 -7.55 -0.04 15.75
N ALA A 71 -6.81 -1.09 16.09
CA ALA A 71 -5.36 -1.05 16.22
C ALA A 71 -4.68 -0.62 14.91
N PHE A 72 -5.12 -1.15 13.77
CA PHE A 72 -4.61 -0.75 12.46
C PHE A 72 -4.80 0.75 12.20
N ASN A 73 -6.03 1.24 12.37
CA ASN A 73 -6.36 2.64 12.08
C ASN A 73 -5.66 3.62 13.03
N VAL A 74 -5.55 3.28 14.31
CA VAL A 74 -4.79 4.11 15.28
C VAL A 74 -3.32 4.14 14.89
N GLY A 75 -2.74 2.98 14.55
CA GLY A 75 -1.36 2.89 14.05
C GLY A 75 -1.16 3.73 12.80
N ASP A 76 -2.01 3.58 11.79
CA ASP A 76 -1.94 4.34 10.53
C ASP A 76 -2.07 5.85 10.74
N LEU A 77 -2.97 6.29 11.63
CA LEU A 77 -3.10 7.69 11.99
C LEU A 77 -1.83 8.23 12.65
N CYS A 78 -1.29 7.50 13.63
CA CYS A 78 -0.01 7.86 14.25
C CYS A 78 1.12 7.89 13.22
N GLY A 79 1.14 6.93 12.30
CA GLY A 79 2.12 6.81 11.22
C GLY A 79 2.09 8.00 10.27
N LYS A 80 0.90 8.50 9.94
CA LYS A 80 0.71 9.71 9.10
C LYS A 80 1.02 11.00 9.84
N ALA A 81 0.85 11.04 11.17
CA ALA A 81 1.16 12.23 11.98
C ALA A 81 2.67 12.42 12.23
N LEU A 82 3.43 11.33 12.36
CA LEU A 82 4.88 11.34 12.60
C LEU A 82 5.71 12.13 11.54
N PRO A 83 5.44 12.04 10.23
CA PRO A 83 6.03 12.86 9.18
C PRO A 83 6.07 14.36 9.45
N ALA A 84 5.05 14.90 10.13
CA ALA A 84 4.95 16.32 10.43
C ALA A 84 5.94 16.76 11.53
N SER A 85 6.45 15.82 12.33
CA SER A 85 7.39 16.10 13.43
C SER A 85 8.84 15.73 13.09
N VAL A 86 9.07 14.70 12.26
CA VAL A 86 10.44 14.23 11.93
C VAL A 86 10.54 13.65 10.51
N ARG A 87 11.22 14.36 9.59
CA ARG A 87 11.69 13.78 8.31
C ARG A 87 12.86 12.84 8.61
N LEU A 88 12.57 11.57 8.95
CA LEU A 88 13.62 10.59 9.28
C LEU A 88 14.19 9.85 8.06
N PHE A 89 13.52 9.87 6.90
CA PHE A 89 13.94 9.10 5.74
C PHE A 89 14.12 9.92 4.46
N ASP A 90 15.21 9.62 3.76
CA ASP A 90 15.54 10.12 2.43
C ASP A 90 14.96 9.20 1.33
N SER A 91 14.79 9.67 0.09
CA SER A 91 14.36 8.85 -1.06
C SER A 91 15.18 7.57 -1.24
N LYS A 92 16.44 7.55 -0.79
CA LYS A 92 17.31 6.36 -0.83
C LYS A 92 16.92 5.28 0.18
N GLN A 93 16.28 5.65 1.30
CA GLN A 93 15.90 4.71 2.36
C GLN A 93 14.46 4.21 2.20
N LEU A 94 13.65 4.84 1.33
CA LEU A 94 12.30 4.41 0.99
C LEU A 94 12.23 2.92 0.57
N PRO A 95 13.03 2.41 -0.39
CA PRO A 95 12.98 1.00 -0.80
C PRO A 95 13.39 0.03 0.31
N LEU A 96 14.32 0.44 1.19
CA LEU A 96 14.70 -0.36 2.36
C LEU A 96 13.51 -0.46 3.32
N CYS A 97 12.80 0.64 3.56
CA CYS A 97 11.62 0.66 4.40
C CYS A 97 10.49 -0.21 3.83
N VAL A 98 10.30 -0.20 2.51
CA VAL A 98 9.34 -1.09 1.82
C VAL A 98 9.75 -2.56 1.94
N THR A 99 11.05 -2.86 1.90
CA THR A 99 11.55 -4.23 2.07
C THR A 99 11.31 -4.72 3.50
N VAL A 100 11.55 -3.87 4.50
CA VAL A 100 11.17 -4.16 5.89
C VAL A 100 9.65 -4.34 6.00
N HIS A 101 8.87 -3.54 5.28
CA HIS A 101 7.41 -3.66 5.26
C HIS A 101 6.94 -5.01 4.69
N MET A 102 7.59 -5.53 3.63
CA MET A 102 7.33 -6.88 3.12
C MET A 102 7.59 -7.98 4.15
N GLY A 103 8.51 -7.75 5.09
CA GLY A 103 8.77 -8.66 6.21
C GLY A 103 7.54 -8.90 7.11
N PHE A 104 6.60 -7.93 7.19
CA PHE A 104 5.36 -8.13 7.94
C PHE A 104 4.52 -9.27 7.34
N VAL A 105 4.48 -9.45 6.02
CA VAL A 105 3.74 -10.58 5.40
C VAL A 105 4.23 -11.91 5.95
N ILE A 106 5.55 -12.09 6.01
CA ILE A 106 6.17 -13.31 6.53
C ILE A 106 5.84 -13.47 8.03
N ALA A 107 5.92 -12.39 8.81
CA ALA A 107 5.56 -12.42 10.23
C ALA A 107 4.09 -12.83 10.46
N PHE A 108 3.15 -12.34 9.64
CA PHE A 108 1.75 -12.74 9.69
C PHE A 108 1.57 -14.23 9.35
N ILE A 109 2.23 -14.72 8.29
CA ILE A 109 2.17 -16.14 7.91
C ILE A 109 2.73 -17.04 9.01
N LEU A 110 3.82 -16.63 9.68
CA LEU A 110 4.40 -17.35 10.81
C LEU A 110 3.45 -17.41 12.01
N LEU A 111 2.73 -16.32 12.31
CA LEU A 111 1.73 -16.28 13.38
C LEU A 111 0.49 -17.13 13.10
N LEU A 112 0.20 -17.41 11.83
CA LEU A 112 -0.90 -18.28 11.41
C LEU A 112 -0.51 -19.77 11.40
N GLN A 113 0.76 -20.11 11.64
CA GLN A 113 1.17 -21.51 11.66
C GLN A 113 0.55 -22.26 12.85
N PRO A 114 0.12 -23.52 12.68
CA PRO A 114 -0.57 -24.29 13.71
C PRO A 114 0.28 -24.57 14.96
N TRP A 115 1.62 -24.47 14.86
CA TRP A 115 2.54 -24.59 15.99
C TRP A 115 2.74 -23.26 16.74
N ALA A 116 2.40 -22.12 16.13
CA ALA A 116 2.38 -20.84 16.78
C ALA A 116 1.02 -20.68 17.46
N THR A 117 0.97 -20.75 18.78
CA THR A 117 -0.20 -20.39 19.60
C THR A 117 0.02 -19.01 20.23
N PRO A 118 0.10 -17.93 19.43
CA PRO A 118 0.42 -16.63 19.95
C PRO A 118 -0.70 -16.12 20.88
N PRO A 119 -0.35 -15.45 21.98
CA PRO A 119 -1.32 -14.71 22.77
C PRO A 119 -2.06 -13.66 21.93
N ALA A 120 -3.32 -13.36 22.29
CA ALA A 120 -4.18 -12.42 21.53
C ALA A 120 -3.60 -11.00 21.36
N TYR A 121 -2.67 -10.57 22.21
CA TYR A 121 -2.01 -9.27 22.06
C TYR A 121 -0.97 -9.24 20.94
N VAL A 122 -0.41 -10.38 20.53
CA VAL A 122 0.65 -10.42 19.50
C VAL A 122 0.13 -9.99 18.12
N PRO A 123 -1.00 -10.52 17.61
CA PRO A 123 -1.59 -10.02 16.38
C PRO A 123 -2.01 -8.56 16.46
N LEU A 124 -2.48 -8.08 17.63
CA LEU A 124 -2.85 -6.68 17.83
C LEU A 124 -1.65 -5.74 17.70
N VAL A 125 -0.54 -6.06 18.36
CA VAL A 125 0.70 -5.29 18.25
C VAL A 125 1.25 -5.34 16.83
N LEU A 126 1.18 -6.50 16.17
CA LEU A 126 1.67 -6.64 14.80
C LEU A 126 0.82 -5.86 13.80
N VAL A 127 -0.51 -5.88 13.93
CA VAL A 127 -1.43 -5.08 13.11
C VAL A 127 -1.27 -3.58 13.38
N PHE A 128 -1.05 -3.19 14.64
CA PHE A 128 -0.73 -1.81 14.98
C PHE A 128 0.58 -1.36 14.31
N ALA A 129 1.64 -2.17 14.39
CA ALA A 129 2.92 -1.89 13.75
C ALA A 129 2.82 -1.88 12.22
N LEU A 130 2.01 -2.77 11.65
CA LEU A 130 1.68 -2.77 10.23
C LEU A 130 1.03 -1.44 9.85
N GLY A 131 -0.05 -1.03 10.53
CA GLY A 131 -0.71 0.25 10.31
C GLY A 131 0.24 1.44 10.44
N LEU A 132 1.05 1.46 11.50
CA LEU A 132 2.07 2.50 11.72
C LEU A 132 3.03 2.61 10.54
N SER A 133 3.57 1.48 10.08
CA SER A 133 4.52 1.46 8.95
C SER A 133 3.85 1.80 7.61
N THR A 134 2.62 1.34 7.36
CA THR A 134 1.82 1.70 6.17
C THR A 134 1.55 3.20 6.12
N GLY A 135 1.07 3.78 7.22
CA GLY A 135 0.78 5.20 7.32
C GLY A 135 2.04 6.06 7.18
N TYR A 136 3.13 5.64 7.82
CA TYR A 136 4.41 6.35 7.78
C TYR A 136 5.07 6.30 6.39
N VAL A 137 5.30 5.10 5.85
CA VAL A 137 5.94 4.93 4.53
C VAL A 137 5.07 5.49 3.42
N GLY A 138 3.75 5.30 3.50
CA GLY A 138 2.80 5.87 2.55
C GLY A 138 2.81 7.40 2.54
N CYS A 139 2.77 8.03 3.72
CA CYS A 139 2.85 9.49 3.82
C CYS A 139 4.21 10.02 3.34
N MET A 140 5.32 9.40 3.75
CA MET A 140 6.66 9.77 3.28
C MET A 140 6.81 9.66 1.76
N ALA A 141 6.31 8.59 1.14
CA ALA A 141 6.36 8.43 -0.31
C ALA A 141 5.60 9.53 -1.04
N LEU A 142 4.43 9.95 -0.52
CA LEU A 142 3.67 11.07 -1.08
C LEU A 142 4.41 12.40 -0.93
N VAL A 143 5.02 12.65 0.23
CA VAL A 143 5.82 13.86 0.48
C VAL A 143 7.03 13.89 -0.45
N LEU A 144 7.77 12.79 -0.57
CA LEU A 144 8.95 12.68 -1.45
C LEU A 144 8.58 12.78 -2.93
N ALA A 145 7.45 12.20 -3.35
CA ALA A 145 6.94 12.35 -4.71
C ALA A 145 6.62 13.83 -5.03
N ALA A 146 6.00 14.54 -4.09
CA ALA A 146 5.71 15.97 -4.24
C ALA A 146 6.97 16.84 -4.22
N ASP A 147 8.01 16.45 -3.47
CA ASP A 147 9.31 17.13 -3.38
C ASP A 147 10.11 16.95 -4.68
N LYS A 148 10.21 15.72 -5.19
CA LYS A 148 10.87 15.41 -6.46
C LYS A 148 10.24 16.09 -7.67
N ALA A 149 8.92 16.27 -7.62
CA ALA A 149 8.17 16.91 -8.68
C ALA A 149 8.08 18.45 -8.51
N ALA A 150 8.72 19.02 -7.47
CA ALA A 150 8.69 20.46 -7.21
C ALA A 150 9.48 21.30 -8.24
N SER A 151 10.22 20.69 -9.18
CA SER A 151 10.95 21.39 -10.24
C SER A 151 10.04 22.16 -11.21
N SER A 152 8.75 21.79 -11.31
CA SER A 152 7.76 22.52 -12.10
C SER A 152 6.36 22.28 -11.53
N GLY A 153 5.54 23.32 -11.34
CA GLY A 153 4.23 23.19 -10.68
C GLY A 153 3.28 22.17 -11.36
N LYS A 154 3.39 22.03 -12.69
CA LYS A 154 2.62 21.06 -13.48
C LYS A 154 3.07 19.61 -13.27
N ASP A 155 4.35 19.40 -12.99
CA ASP A 155 4.90 18.06 -12.74
C ASP A 155 4.48 17.55 -11.36
N ARG A 156 4.36 18.46 -10.39
CA ARG A 156 3.89 18.15 -9.04
C ARG A 156 2.44 17.67 -9.01
N GLU A 157 1.58 18.30 -9.80
CA GLU A 157 0.19 17.85 -9.98
C GLU A 157 0.15 16.44 -10.59
N LEU A 158 0.88 16.22 -11.69
CA LEU A 158 0.96 14.93 -12.36
C LEU A 158 1.54 13.82 -11.48
N ALA A 159 2.55 14.13 -10.66
CA ALA A 159 3.14 13.20 -9.70
C ALA A 159 2.13 12.78 -8.62
N GLY A 160 1.31 13.71 -8.11
CA GLY A 160 0.24 13.41 -7.17
C GLY A 160 -0.83 12.51 -7.78
N ILE A 161 -1.24 12.77 -9.03
CA ILE A 161 -2.18 11.93 -9.77
C ILE A 161 -1.60 10.53 -9.99
N GLY A 162 -0.35 10.43 -10.46
CA GLY A 162 0.32 9.15 -10.70
C GLY A 162 0.47 8.31 -9.42
N SER A 163 0.82 8.94 -8.30
CA SER A 163 0.89 8.27 -6.99
C SER A 163 -0.47 7.75 -6.54
N SER A 164 -1.54 8.52 -6.77
CA SER A 164 -2.92 8.12 -6.45
C SER A 164 -3.40 6.96 -7.32
N MET A 165 -3.07 6.96 -8.62
CA MET A 165 -3.36 5.82 -9.51
C MET A 165 -2.63 4.55 -9.05
N SER A 166 -1.37 4.69 -8.67
CA SER A 166 -0.57 3.58 -8.16
C SER A 166 -1.14 3.02 -6.85
N LEU A 167 -1.61 3.88 -5.96
CA LEU A 167 -2.34 3.50 -4.75
C LEU A 167 -3.63 2.73 -5.09
N MET A 168 -4.46 3.23 -6.01
CA MET A 168 -5.68 2.53 -6.42
C MET A 168 -5.40 1.16 -7.04
N LEU A 169 -4.35 1.05 -7.87
CA LEU A 169 -3.90 -0.22 -8.43
C LEU A 169 -3.46 -1.18 -7.32
N GLY A 170 -2.70 -0.69 -6.34
CA GLY A 170 -2.28 -1.49 -5.19
C GLY A 170 -3.46 -2.00 -4.38
N LEU A 171 -4.49 -1.17 -4.16
CA LEU A 171 -5.72 -1.57 -3.50
C LEU A 171 -6.49 -2.63 -4.32
N ALA A 172 -6.59 -2.46 -5.63
CA ALA A 172 -7.25 -3.43 -6.50
C ALA A 172 -6.53 -4.79 -6.50
N THR A 173 -5.20 -4.78 -6.69
CA THR A 173 -4.38 -6.00 -6.68
C THR A 173 -4.38 -6.67 -5.30
N GLY A 174 -4.23 -5.90 -4.22
CA GLY A 174 -4.27 -6.41 -2.86
C GLY A 174 -5.62 -7.06 -2.51
N SER A 175 -6.73 -6.50 -2.99
CA SER A 175 -8.06 -7.09 -2.81
C SER A 175 -8.19 -8.45 -3.51
N VAL A 176 -7.72 -8.56 -4.76
CA VAL A 176 -7.71 -9.84 -5.50
C VAL A 176 -6.85 -10.87 -4.78
N LEU A 177 -5.69 -10.47 -4.26
CA LEU A 177 -4.80 -11.34 -3.51
C LEU A 177 -5.44 -11.81 -2.20
N ALA A 178 -6.08 -10.91 -1.45
CA ALA A 178 -6.80 -11.25 -0.22
C ALA A 178 -7.92 -12.26 -0.47
N LEU A 179 -8.67 -12.12 -1.57
CA LEU A 179 -9.69 -13.08 -1.97
C LEU A 179 -9.08 -14.45 -2.27
N LYS A 180 -7.99 -14.50 -3.04
CA LYS A 180 -7.29 -15.75 -3.38
C LYS A 180 -6.76 -16.46 -2.13
N LEU A 181 -6.16 -15.71 -1.19
CA LEU A 181 -5.69 -16.24 0.09
C LEU A 181 -6.84 -16.82 0.93
N THR A 182 -7.95 -16.09 0.99
CA THR A 182 -9.14 -16.55 1.73
C THR A 182 -9.72 -17.82 1.11
N SER A 183 -9.81 -17.91 -0.22
CA SER A 183 -10.26 -19.13 -0.90
C SER A 183 -9.34 -20.32 -0.62
N LEU A 184 -8.01 -20.15 -0.71
CA LEU A 184 -7.05 -21.22 -0.44
C LEU A 184 -7.10 -21.73 1.01
N LEU A 185 -7.42 -20.86 1.96
CA LEU A 185 -7.57 -21.21 3.37
C LEU A 185 -8.92 -21.88 3.70
N ASN A 186 -9.91 -21.75 2.82
CA ASN A 186 -11.24 -22.34 3.01
C ASN A 186 -11.38 -23.70 2.30
N ASP A 187 -10.51 -23.98 1.33
CA ASP A 187 -10.45 -25.25 0.59
C ASP A 187 -9.53 -26.31 1.27
N GLY A 188 -8.89 -25.99 2.40
CA GLY A 188 -8.02 -26.89 3.17
C GLY A 188 -8.54 -27.15 4.58
#